data_AF-A0A6N8XD22-F1
#
_entry.id   AF-A0A6N8XD22-F1
#
_cell.length_a   1.000
_cell.length_b   1.000
_cell.length_c   1.000
_cell.angle_alpha   90.00
_cell.angle_beta   90.00
_cell.angle_gamma   90.00
#
_symmetry.space_group_name_H-M   'P 1'
#
loop_
_entity.id
_entity.type
_entity.pdbx_description
1 polymer ?
#
loop_
_entity_poly.entity_id
_entity_poly.type
_entity_poly.pdbx_seq_one_letter_code
_entity_poly.pdbx_strand_id
1 'polypeptide(L)'
;MQIAYPVELTKSHRSVSIAFPDLPDASTKCAAGQEGDAAIALLVDGLEQCIKERSEIPRPSRRRGCPLVEPPVLVSAKVALYQAMQENGLSNVALAHELGTVEGTVRRMIDLRHRSHVDQVEAALALLGKRLIVTVRRT
;
A
#
# COMPACT_ATOMS: atom_id res chain seq x y z
N MET A 1 6.19 -9.26 -5.53
CA MET A 1 5.25 -9.32 -4.39
C MET A 1 3.88 -8.89 -4.89
N GLN A 2 2.78 -9.48 -4.41
CA GLN A 2 1.42 -9.01 -4.68
C GLN A 2 0.85 -8.47 -3.36
N ILE A 3 0.34 -7.23 -3.36
CA ILE A 3 -0.30 -6.61 -2.20
C ILE A 3 -1.80 -6.77 -2.39
N ALA A 4 -2.39 -7.71 -1.65
CA ALA A 4 -3.80 -8.03 -1.72
C ALA A 4 -4.26 -8.47 -0.33
N TYR A 5 -5.08 -7.65 0.33
CA TYR A 5 -5.52 -7.92 1.70
C TYR A 5 -6.94 -8.52 1.71
N PRO A 6 -7.19 -9.55 2.53
CA PRO A 6 -8.55 -10.03 2.76
C PRO A 6 -9.38 -8.92 3.40
N VAL A 7 -10.61 -8.72 2.91
CA VAL A 7 -11.55 -7.77 3.49
C VAL A 7 -12.77 -8.49 4.05
N GLU A 8 -13.22 -8.07 5.22
CA GLU A 8 -14.45 -8.54 5.84
C GLU A 8 -15.57 -7.53 5.51
N LEU A 9 -16.62 -8.03 4.87
CA LEU A 9 -17.78 -7.24 4.45
C LEU A 9 -19.02 -7.74 5.17
N THR A 10 -19.60 -6.90 6.01
CA THR A 10 -20.84 -7.20 6.74
C THR A 10 -21.96 -6.33 6.21
N LYS A 11 -22.87 -6.93 5.42
CA LYS A 11 -23.99 -6.22 4.78
C LYS A 11 -25.13 -6.00 5.76
N SER A 12 -25.72 -4.82 5.71
CA SER A 12 -26.97 -4.42 6.39
C SER A 12 -27.93 -3.80 5.37
N HIS A 13 -29.15 -3.45 5.78
CA HIS A 13 -30.22 -3.02 4.85
C HIS A 13 -29.84 -1.85 3.92
N ARG A 14 -29.04 -0.88 4.39
CA ARG A 14 -28.64 0.31 3.59
C ARG A 14 -27.14 0.60 3.63
N SER A 15 -26.36 -0.26 4.28
CA SER A 15 -24.95 0.02 4.57
C SER A 15 -24.13 -1.25 4.63
N VAL A 16 -22.84 -1.12 4.41
CA VAL A 16 -21.87 -2.22 4.54
C VAL A 16 -20.74 -1.78 5.45
N SER A 17 -20.47 -2.58 6.48
CA SER A 17 -19.28 -2.44 7.31
C SER A 17 -18.12 -3.17 6.65
N ILE A 18 -16.96 -2.51 6.63
CA ILE A 18 -15.74 -2.97 5.99
C ILE A 18 -14.64 -2.99 7.05
N ALA A 19 -13.90 -4.09 7.14
CA ALA A 19 -12.74 -4.19 8.01
C ALA A 19 -11.62 -5.00 7.37
N PHE A 20 -10.37 -4.65 7.66
CA PHE A 20 -9.20 -5.42 7.27
C PHE A 20 -8.63 -6.14 8.49
N PRO A 21 -8.72 -7.47 8.59
CA PRO A 21 -8.27 -8.21 9.76
C PRO A 21 -6.76 -8.12 10.00
N ASP A 22 -5.97 -7.84 8.96
CA ASP A 22 -4.52 -7.66 9.05
C ASP A 22 -4.12 -6.20 9.35
N LEU A 23 -5.08 -5.28 9.35
CA LEU A 23 -4.92 -3.86 9.68
C LEU A 23 -6.01 -3.52 10.71
N PRO A 24 -5.83 -3.89 12.00
CA PRO A 24 -6.91 -3.90 13.00
C PRO A 24 -7.63 -2.55 13.18
N ASP A 25 -6.92 -1.44 13.00
CA ASP A 25 -7.47 -0.09 13.12
C ASP A 25 -8.20 0.37 11.85
N ALA A 26 -8.09 -0.39 10.75
CA ALA A 26 -8.73 -0.08 9.47
C ALA A 26 -10.13 -0.71 9.41
N SER A 27 -11.12 0.04 9.89
CA SER A 27 -12.54 -0.26 9.71
C SER A 27 -13.34 0.97 9.31
N THR A 28 -14.38 0.79 8.48
CA THR A 28 -15.30 1.87 8.09
C THR A 28 -16.68 1.33 7.76
N LYS A 29 -17.63 2.24 7.52
CA LYS A 29 -18.98 1.93 7.09
C LYS A 29 -19.36 2.79 5.88
N CYS A 30 -19.86 2.16 4.83
CA CYS A 30 -20.29 2.86 3.61
C CYS A 30 -21.75 2.53 3.27
N ALA A 31 -22.33 3.24 2.30
CA ALA A 31 -23.62 2.88 1.72
C ALA A 31 -23.49 1.62 0.86
N ALA A 32 -24.57 0.84 0.76
CA ALA A 32 -24.58 -0.32 -0.13
C ALA A 32 -24.26 0.08 -1.58
N GLY A 33 -23.42 -0.70 -2.26
CA GLY A 33 -22.93 -0.41 -3.62
C GLY A 33 -21.67 0.44 -3.70
N GLN A 34 -21.17 1.00 -2.59
CA GLN A 34 -19.89 1.73 -2.52
C GLN A 34 -18.74 0.91 -1.91
N GLU A 35 -18.99 -0.39 -1.70
CA GLU A 35 -18.14 -1.30 -0.93
C GLU A 35 -16.70 -1.38 -1.48
N GLY A 36 -16.55 -1.44 -2.81
CA GLY A 36 -15.26 -1.57 -3.47
C GLY A 36 -14.37 -0.35 -3.29
N ASP A 37 -14.86 0.82 -3.67
CA ASP A 37 -14.11 2.09 -3.54
C ASP A 37 -13.78 2.40 -2.08
N ALA A 38 -14.74 2.17 -1.18
CA ALA A 38 -14.54 2.37 0.25
C ALA A 38 -13.49 1.41 0.83
N ALA A 39 -13.46 0.15 0.37
CA ALA A 39 -12.46 -0.82 0.81
C ALA A 39 -11.06 -0.48 0.28
N ILE A 40 -10.94 -0.03 -0.97
CA ILE A 40 -9.65 0.41 -1.53
C ILE A 40 -9.13 1.64 -0.76
N ALA A 41 -9.97 2.64 -0.54
CA ALA A 41 -9.60 3.84 0.22
C ALA A 41 -9.16 3.49 1.65
N LEU A 42 -9.92 2.64 2.34
CA LEU A 42 -9.59 2.17 3.69
C LEU A 42 -8.26 1.40 3.73
N LEU A 43 -7.99 0.56 2.72
CA LEU A 43 -6.72 -0.15 2.62
C LEU A 43 -5.55 0.81 2.47
N VAL A 44 -5.66 1.79 1.57
CA VAL A 44 -4.63 2.82 1.38
C VAL A 44 -4.39 3.58 2.68
N ASP A 45 -5.45 3.90 3.42
CA ASP A 45 -5.35 4.63 4.69
C ASP A 45 -4.63 3.82 5.77
N GLY A 46 -4.95 2.53 5.92
CA GLY A 46 -4.25 1.64 6.85
C GLY A 46 -2.77 1.50 6.51
N LEU A 47 -2.42 1.32 5.24
CA LEU A 47 -1.03 1.22 4.79
C LEU A 47 -0.26 2.53 4.98
N GLU A 48 -0.90 3.66 4.69
CA GLU A 48 -0.33 4.99 4.91
C GLU A 48 -0.05 5.23 6.40
N GLN A 49 -0.93 4.76 7.29
CA GLN A 49 -0.72 4.86 8.72
C GLN A 49 0.53 4.08 9.16
N CYS A 50 0.73 2.87 8.65
CA CYS A 50 1.95 2.11 8.94
C CYS A 50 3.22 2.86 8.50
N ILE A 51 3.21 3.46 7.31
CA ILE A 51 4.35 4.24 6.79
C ILE A 51 4.61 5.47 7.67
N LYS A 52 3.56 6.19 8.08
CA LYS A 52 3.68 7.37 8.96
C LYS A 52 4.26 7.03 10.32
N GLU A 53 3.84 5.90 10.88
CA GLU A 53 4.34 5.38 12.16
C GLU A 53 5.73 4.74 12.04
N ARG A 54 6.25 4.61 10.82
CA ARG A 54 7.50 3.88 10.51
C ARG A 54 7.45 2.43 10.98
N SER A 55 6.26 1.83 11.01
CA SER A 55 6.04 0.45 11.42
C SER A 55 6.16 -0.51 10.23
N GLU A 56 6.30 -1.80 10.51
CA GLU A 56 6.29 -2.83 9.46
C GLU A 56 4.92 -2.87 8.78
N ILE A 57 4.91 -3.06 7.46
CA ILE A 57 3.67 -3.30 6.72
C ILE A 57 3.19 -4.73 7.02
N PRO A 58 2.01 -4.93 7.63
CA PRO A 58 1.53 -6.27 7.98
C PRO A 58 1.41 -7.16 6.74
N ARG A 59 1.87 -8.40 6.82
CA ARG A 59 1.73 -9.33 5.68
C ARG A 59 0.26 -9.74 5.51
N PRO A 60 -0.31 -9.68 4.28
CA PRO A 60 -1.67 -10.14 4.06
C PRO A 60 -1.87 -11.61 4.43
N SER A 61 -2.91 -11.91 5.20
CA SER A 61 -3.26 -13.27 5.60
C SER A 61 -4.06 -14.00 4.52
N ARG A 62 -3.98 -15.33 4.51
CA ARG A 62 -4.81 -16.18 3.65
C ARG A 62 -6.09 -16.54 4.39
N ARG A 63 -7.18 -15.81 4.15
CA ARG A 63 -8.51 -16.14 4.70
C ARG A 63 -9.43 -16.70 3.61
N ARG A 64 -9.90 -17.93 3.80
CA ARG A 64 -10.87 -18.55 2.89
C ARG A 64 -12.21 -17.83 2.99
N GLY A 65 -12.82 -17.54 1.85
CA GLY A 65 -14.15 -16.91 1.77
C GLY A 65 -14.15 -15.38 1.90
N CYS A 66 -13.01 -14.74 2.19
CA CYS A 66 -12.89 -13.29 2.14
C CYS A 66 -12.44 -12.85 0.75
N PRO A 67 -13.11 -11.86 0.12
CA PRO A 67 -12.58 -11.23 -1.08
C PRO A 67 -11.25 -10.52 -0.77
N LEU A 68 -10.42 -10.36 -1.79
CA LEU A 68 -9.16 -9.64 -1.69
C LEU A 68 -9.33 -8.24 -2.27
N VAL A 69 -8.71 -7.25 -1.62
CA VAL A 69 -8.64 -5.87 -2.10
C VAL A 69 -7.19 -5.57 -2.45
N GLU A 70 -6.99 -5.09 -3.67
CA GLU A 70 -5.70 -4.66 -4.19
C GLU A 70 -5.68 -3.14 -4.25
N PRO A 71 -4.64 -2.47 -3.74
CA PRO A 71 -4.51 -1.03 -3.91
C PRO A 71 -4.06 -0.72 -5.36
N PRO A 72 -4.19 0.54 -5.81
CA PRO A 72 -3.69 0.96 -7.11
C PRO A 72 -2.21 0.58 -7.34
N VAL A 73 -1.83 0.35 -8.60
CA VAL A 73 -0.48 -0.19 -8.92
C VAL A 73 0.66 0.68 -8.39
N LEU A 74 0.50 2.01 -8.45
CA LEU A 74 1.50 2.94 -7.94
C LEU A 74 1.59 2.86 -6.41
N VAL A 75 0.46 2.77 -5.71
CA VAL A 75 0.45 2.56 -4.24
C VAL A 75 1.21 1.28 -3.89
N SER A 76 0.95 0.19 -4.64
CA SER A 76 1.67 -1.07 -4.44
C SER A 76 3.19 -0.91 -4.61
N ALA A 77 3.63 -0.18 -5.63
CA ALA A 77 5.05 0.08 -5.86
C ALA A 77 5.69 0.92 -4.73
N LYS A 78 4.97 1.92 -4.20
CA LYS A 78 5.43 2.74 -3.08
C LYS A 78 5.55 1.96 -1.78
N VAL A 79 4.58 1.10 -1.47
CA VAL A 79 4.65 0.18 -0.32
C VAL A 79 5.84 -0.77 -0.46
N ALA A 80 6.08 -1.32 -1.66
CA ALA A 80 7.24 -2.15 -1.92
C ALA A 80 8.57 -1.40 -1.74
N LEU A 81 8.64 -0.13 -2.13
CA LEU A 81 9.79 0.73 -1.89
C LEU A 81 10.03 0.93 -0.39
N TYR A 82 8.99 1.26 0.37
CA TYR A 82 9.07 1.42 1.82
C TYR A 82 9.57 0.15 2.51
N GLN A 83 9.02 -1.02 2.17
CA GLN A 83 9.50 -2.30 2.70
C GLN A 83 10.96 -2.57 2.33
N ALA A 84 11.38 -2.29 1.08
CA ALA A 84 12.77 -2.45 0.67
C ALA A 84 13.71 -1.50 1.44
N MET A 85 13.26 -0.28 1.75
CA MET A 85 14.02 0.64 2.61
C MET A 85 14.16 0.08 4.03
N GLN A 86 13.08 -0.46 4.62
CA GLN A 86 13.13 -1.11 5.93
C GLN A 86 14.07 -2.32 5.96
N GLU A 87 13.98 -3.21 4.96
CA GLU A 87 14.85 -4.39 4.82
C GLU A 87 16.35 -4.02 4.77
N ASN A 88 16.68 -2.87 4.18
CA ASN A 88 18.06 -2.36 4.08
C ASN A 88 18.43 -1.38 5.21
N GLY A 89 17.52 -1.09 6.15
CA GLY A 89 17.75 -0.12 7.23
C GLY A 89 17.99 1.31 6.73
N LEU A 90 17.45 1.68 5.55
CA LEU A 90 17.71 2.97 4.93
C LEU A 90 16.71 4.03 5.36
N SER A 91 17.25 5.20 5.72
CA SER A 91 16.47 6.41 5.91
C SER A 91 16.18 7.11 4.57
N ASN A 92 15.21 8.03 4.57
CA ASN A 92 14.96 8.87 3.40
C ASN A 92 16.21 9.67 2.97
N VAL A 93 17.01 10.13 3.93
CA VAL A 93 18.25 10.89 3.67
C VAL A 93 19.28 10.00 2.99
N ALA A 94 19.46 8.77 3.50
CA ALA A 94 20.42 7.82 2.92
C ALA A 94 20.02 7.43 1.50
N LEU A 95 18.75 7.08 1.26
CA LEU A 95 18.29 6.76 -0.09
C LEU A 95 18.36 7.98 -1.03
N ALA A 96 18.11 9.19 -0.53
CA ALA A 96 18.25 10.40 -1.34
C ALA A 96 19.69 10.65 -1.78
N HIS A 97 20.66 10.38 -0.90
CA HIS A 97 22.09 10.44 -1.23
C HIS A 97 22.45 9.45 -2.35
N GLU A 98 22.02 8.19 -2.24
CA GLU A 98 22.25 7.17 -3.29
C GLU A 98 21.60 7.53 -4.63
N LEU A 99 20.43 8.16 -4.59
CA LEU A 99 19.70 8.63 -5.78
C LEU A 99 20.24 9.96 -6.35
N GLY A 100 21.18 10.64 -5.68
CA GLY A 100 21.63 11.97 -6.05
C GLY A 100 20.50 13.02 -6.02
N THR A 101 19.55 12.88 -5.10
CA THR A 101 18.38 13.78 -4.94
C THR A 101 18.28 14.33 -3.52
N VAL A 102 17.22 15.09 -3.24
CA VAL A 102 16.93 15.63 -1.90
C VAL A 102 15.98 14.71 -1.13
N GLU A 103 16.09 14.70 0.20
CA GLU A 103 15.26 13.86 1.09
C GLU A 103 13.77 14.03 0.83
N GLY A 104 13.31 15.26 0.56
CA GLY A 104 11.90 15.55 0.29
C GLY A 104 11.36 14.82 -0.95
N THR A 105 12.21 14.51 -1.94
CA THR A 105 11.84 13.69 -3.09
C THR A 105 11.53 12.27 -2.63
N VAL A 106 12.41 11.65 -1.84
CA VAL A 106 12.20 10.29 -1.32
C VAL A 106 10.99 10.22 -0.40
N ARG A 107 10.80 11.21 0.47
CA ARG A 107 9.61 11.30 1.33
C ARG A 107 8.31 11.24 0.52
N ARG A 108 8.26 11.94 -0.62
CA ARG A 108 7.12 11.93 -1.56
C ARG A 108 7.00 10.61 -2.33
N MET A 109 8.10 9.91 -2.57
CA MET A 109 8.08 8.59 -3.20
C MET A 109 7.36 7.55 -2.33
N ILE A 110 7.43 7.65 -1.01
CA ILE A 110 6.78 6.70 -0.09
C ILE A 110 5.43 7.19 0.49
N ASP A 111 5.08 8.47 0.31
CA ASP A 111 3.75 9.00 0.63
C ASP A 111 2.70 8.45 -0.35
N LEU A 112 1.75 7.65 0.12
CA LEU A 112 0.78 6.95 -0.75
C LEU A 112 -0.26 7.89 -1.37
N ARG A 113 -0.45 9.08 -0.80
CA ARG A 113 -1.40 10.10 -1.28
C ARG A 113 -0.75 11.11 -2.22
N HIS A 114 0.57 11.19 -2.23
CA HIS A 114 1.30 12.05 -3.15
C HIS A 114 1.37 11.45 -4.56
N ARG A 115 1.21 12.29 -5.59
CA ARG A 115 1.48 11.87 -6.98
C ARG A 115 2.98 11.74 -7.19
N SER A 116 3.43 10.57 -7.63
CA SER A 116 4.83 10.31 -7.99
C SER A 116 4.89 9.70 -9.38
N HIS A 117 6.00 9.94 -10.07
CA HIS A 117 6.29 9.26 -11.32
C HIS A 117 6.74 7.82 -11.03
N VAL A 118 6.17 6.85 -11.74
CA VAL A 118 6.53 5.42 -11.60
C VAL A 118 8.03 5.22 -11.80
N ASP A 119 8.63 5.89 -12.78
CA ASP A 119 10.06 5.78 -13.12
C ASP A 119 10.97 6.10 -11.93
N GLN A 120 10.57 7.06 -11.07
CA GLN A 120 11.33 7.41 -9.86
C GLN A 120 11.28 6.30 -8.81
N VAL A 121 10.10 5.71 -8.62
CA VAL A 121 9.91 4.59 -7.68
C VAL A 121 10.63 3.34 -8.19
N GLU A 122 10.60 3.09 -9.50
CA GLU A 122 11.32 1.99 -10.13
C GLU A 122 12.85 2.15 -10.00
N ALA A 123 13.38 3.35 -10.25
CA ALA A 123 14.81 3.62 -10.07
C ALA A 123 15.26 3.42 -8.62
N ALA A 124 14.46 3.89 -7.65
CA ALA A 124 14.74 3.67 -6.23
C ALA A 124 14.71 2.18 -5.86
N LEU A 125 13.73 1.42 -6.35
CA LEU A 125 13.66 -0.03 -6.16
C LEU A 125 14.88 -0.74 -6.77
N ALA A 126 15.32 -0.32 -7.96
CA ALA A 126 16.48 -0.90 -8.65
C ALA A 126 17.78 -0.72 -7.86
N LEU A 127 18.01 0.45 -7.25
CA LEU A 127 19.15 0.67 -6.34
C LEU A 127 19.13 -0.27 -5.13
N LEU A 128 17.94 -0.67 -4.68
CA LEU A 128 17.75 -1.62 -3.58
C LEU A 128 17.72 -3.09 -4.02
N GLY A 129 18.17 -3.38 -5.26
CA GLY A 129 18.21 -4.72 -5.82
C GLY A 129 16.83 -5.33 -6.09
N LYS A 130 15.79 -4.50 -6.20
CA LYS A 130 14.42 -4.93 -6.52
C LYS A 130 14.07 -4.53 -7.95
N ARG A 131 13.20 -5.32 -8.59
CA ARG A 131 12.67 -5.02 -9.92
C ARG A 131 11.16 -4.92 -9.88
N LEU A 132 10.62 -3.81 -10.38
CA LEU A 132 9.18 -3.66 -10.59
C LEU A 132 8.77 -4.43 -11.85
N ILE A 133 7.73 -5.27 -11.74
CA ILE A 133 7.18 -6.03 -12.86
C ILE A 133 5.66 -5.84 -12.85
N VAL A 134 5.10 -5.47 -13.99
CA VAL A 134 3.65 -5.31 -14.17
C VAL A 134 3.08 -6.58 -14.78
N THR A 135 1.94 -7.03 -14.26
CA THR A 135 1.18 -8.17 -14.80
C THR A 135 -0.27 -7.76 -14.98
N VAL A 136 -0.90 -8.17 -16.09
CA VAL A 136 -2.31 -7.92 -16.38
C VAL A 136 -3.09 -9.22 -16.26
N ARG A 137 -4.26 -9.18 -15.63
CA ARG A 137 -5.16 -10.34 -15.42
C ARG A 137 -6.57 -9.98 -15.88
N ARG A 138 -7.38 -10.99 -16.23
CA ARG A 138 -8.81 -10.80 -16.47
C ARG A 138 -9.51 -10.62 -15.12
N THR A 139 -10.30 -9.56 -14.99
CA THR A 139 -11.16 -9.23 -13.85
C THR A 139 -12.53 -9.87 -13.98
#